data_AF-A0A9P6S8X3-F1
#
_entry.id   AF-A0A9P6S8X3-F1
#
_cell.length_a   1.000
_cell.length_b   1.000
_cell.length_c   1.000
_cell.angle_alpha   90.00
_cell.angle_beta   90.00
_cell.angle_gamma   90.00
#
_symmetry.space_group_name_H-M   'P 1'
#
loop_
_entity.id
_entity.type
_entity.pdbx_description
1 polymer ?
#
loop_
_entity_poly.entity_id
_entity_poly.type
_entity_poly.pdbx_seq_one_letter_code
_entity_poly.pdbx_strand_id
1 'polypeptide(L)'
;MLFNKLVPLALLAATVSAQVPKGAAFDHIFIVFLENTDYDLANSDPTLRSLFSSGVALNNYHGVTHPSQPNYFAAIAGDYFDYDDDSAYNLDTSYETTFWRPRG
;
A
#
# COMPACT_ATOMS: atom_id res chain seq x y z
N MET A 1 -54.02 14.92 -40.06
CA MET A 1 -52.59 15.29 -40.16
C MET A 1 -52.11 15.64 -38.76
N LEU A 2 -51.45 14.74 -38.04
CA LEU A 2 -50.57 15.10 -36.92
C LEU A 2 -49.60 13.92 -36.70
N PHE A 3 -48.56 13.90 -37.53
CA PHE A 3 -47.44 13.00 -37.39
C PHE A 3 -46.51 13.51 -36.27
N ASN A 4 -46.28 12.66 -35.27
CA ASN A 4 -44.95 12.25 -34.83
C ASN A 4 -43.97 13.33 -34.32
N LYS A 5 -43.91 13.57 -32.99
CA LYS A 5 -42.68 14.02 -32.28
C LYS A 5 -42.67 13.60 -30.81
N LEU A 6 -42.58 12.29 -30.56
CA LEU A 6 -41.95 11.79 -29.33
C LEU A 6 -40.59 11.23 -29.75
N VAL A 7 -39.58 12.10 -29.77
CA VAL A 7 -38.18 11.69 -29.87
C VAL A 7 -37.80 11.17 -28.48
N PRO A 8 -37.40 9.90 -28.31
CA PRO A 8 -36.87 9.47 -27.03
C PRO A 8 -35.52 10.16 -26.85
N LEU A 9 -35.36 10.82 -25.70
CA LEU A 9 -34.10 11.42 -25.27
C LEU A 9 -33.11 10.26 -25.00
N ALA A 10 -32.44 9.80 -26.05
CA ALA A 10 -31.47 8.73 -25.97
C ALA A 10 -30.22 9.22 -25.23
N LEU A 11 -30.12 8.80 -23.96
CA LEU A 11 -28.94 8.38 -23.22
C LEU A 11 -27.58 8.83 -23.79
N LEU A 12 -26.99 9.85 -23.16
CA LEU A 12 -25.54 10.07 -23.21
C LEU A 12 -25.00 10.18 -21.77
N ALA A 13 -25.10 9.08 -21.02
CA ALA A 13 -24.22 8.88 -19.88
C ALA A 13 -22.85 8.53 -20.46
N ALA A 14 -22.06 9.54 -20.80
CA ALA A 14 -20.64 9.34 -21.08
C ALA A 14 -20.02 8.80 -19.78
N THR A 15 -19.69 7.51 -19.76
CA THR A 15 -18.83 6.95 -18.72
C THR A 15 -17.47 7.58 -18.89
N VAL A 16 -17.20 8.66 -18.14
CA VAL A 16 -15.82 9.10 -17.94
C VAL A 16 -15.14 8.00 -17.13
N SER A 17 -14.56 7.03 -17.83
CA SER A 17 -13.55 6.16 -17.23
C SER A 17 -12.37 7.07 -16.95
N ALA A 18 -12.11 7.36 -15.67
CA ALA A 18 -10.90 8.07 -15.29
C ALA A 18 -9.71 7.24 -15.78
N GLN A 19 -9.01 7.74 -16.80
CA GLN A 19 -7.82 7.06 -17.31
C GLN A 19 -6.75 7.14 -16.24
N VAL A 20 -6.44 6.01 -15.61
CA VAL A 20 -5.32 5.92 -14.65
C VAL A 20 -4.05 6.28 -15.43
N PRO A 21 -3.31 7.32 -15.01
CA PRO A 21 -2.07 7.69 -15.68
C PRO A 21 -1.10 6.50 -15.70
N LYS A 22 -0.48 6.26 -16.86
CA LYS A 22 0.53 5.22 -17.00
C LYS A 22 1.71 5.52 -16.07
N GLY A 23 2.18 4.53 -15.33
CA GLY A 23 3.32 4.72 -14.44
C GLY A 23 4.64 4.82 -15.20
N ALA A 24 5.63 5.49 -14.59
CA ALA A 24 6.97 5.61 -15.19
C ALA A 24 7.72 4.27 -15.20
N ALA A 25 7.54 3.45 -14.15
CA ALA A 25 8.14 2.13 -14.02
C ALA A 25 7.09 1.01 -13.87
N PHE A 26 6.05 1.26 -13.07
CA PHE A 26 4.97 0.31 -12.80
C PHE A 26 3.62 1.02 -12.89
N ASP A 27 2.63 0.40 -13.53
CA ASP A 27 1.27 0.92 -13.58
C ASP A 27 0.54 0.74 -12.24
N HIS A 28 0.87 -0.32 -11.49
CA HIS A 28 0.32 -0.64 -10.18
C HIS A 28 1.37 -1.28 -9.28
N ILE A 29 1.32 -0.96 -7.98
CA ILE A 29 2.13 -1.59 -6.93
C ILE A 29 1.18 -2.10 -5.87
N PHE A 30 1.36 -3.37 -5.48
CA PHE A 30 0.63 -3.99 -4.38
C PHE A 30 1.61 -4.32 -3.27
N ILE A 31 1.28 -3.89 -2.05
CA ILE A 31 2.02 -4.23 -0.84
C ILE A 31 1.07 -5.05 0.02
N VAL A 32 1.47 -6.28 0.34
CA VAL A 32 0.67 -7.21 1.14
C VAL A 32 1.44 -7.50 2.41
N PHE A 33 0.86 -7.13 3.56
CA PHE A 33 1.41 -7.45 4.85
C PHE A 33 0.86 -8.77 5.37
N LEU A 34 1.76 -9.66 5.76
CA LEU A 34 1.43 -10.91 6.45
C LEU A 34 1.64 -10.67 7.96
N GLU A 35 0.57 -10.26 8.65
CA GLU A 35 0.63 -9.94 10.07
C GLU A 35 1.15 -11.13 10.89
N ASN A 36 2.05 -10.86 11.85
CA ASN A 36 2.68 -11.84 12.73
C ASN A 36 3.34 -13.04 12.00
N THR A 37 3.79 -12.84 10.76
CA THR A 37 4.41 -13.89 9.95
C THR A 37 5.88 -13.55 9.70
N ASP A 38 6.79 -14.35 10.25
CA ASP A 38 8.23 -14.23 9.98
C ASP A 38 8.65 -14.95 8.69
N TYR A 39 9.94 -14.87 8.35
CA TYR A 39 10.49 -15.49 7.15
C TYR A 39 10.29 -17.00 7.13
N ASP A 40 10.53 -17.68 8.24
CA ASP A 40 10.47 -19.15 8.30
C ASP A 40 9.03 -19.64 8.16
N LEU A 41 8.08 -18.95 8.80
CA LEU A 41 6.65 -19.20 8.64
C LEU A 41 6.21 -18.99 7.20
N ALA A 42 6.58 -17.86 6.57
CA ALA A 42 6.25 -17.59 5.18
C ALA A 42 6.88 -18.63 4.22
N ASN A 43 8.13 -19.02 4.45
CA ASN A 43 8.84 -20.00 3.63
C ASN A 43 8.28 -21.43 3.79
N SER A 44 7.62 -21.72 4.91
CA SER A 44 6.97 -23.02 5.14
C SER A 44 5.70 -23.19 4.29
N ASP A 45 5.03 -22.11 3.90
CA ASP A 45 3.86 -22.15 3.03
C ASP A 45 4.27 -22.36 1.56
N PRO A 46 3.79 -23.42 0.88
CA PRO A 46 4.17 -23.70 -0.51
C PRO A 46 3.78 -22.60 -1.50
N THR A 47 2.67 -21.89 -1.26
CA THR A 47 2.19 -20.81 -2.11
C THR A 47 3.11 -19.61 -2.00
N LEU A 48 3.43 -19.18 -0.78
CA LEU A 48 4.33 -18.07 -0.54
C LEU A 48 5.76 -18.39 -1.01
N ARG A 49 6.25 -19.60 -0.75
CA ARG A 49 7.58 -20.04 -1.20
C ARG A 49 7.71 -20.03 -2.72
N SER A 50 6.63 -20.28 -3.47
CA SER A 50 6.64 -20.19 -4.94
C SER A 50 6.87 -18.75 -5.45
N LEU A 51 6.52 -17.74 -4.65
CA LEU A 51 6.77 -16.34 -4.98
C LEU A 51 8.25 -15.99 -4.83
N PHE A 52 8.96 -16.62 -3.89
CA PHE A 52 10.38 -16.35 -3.64
C PHE A 52 11.27 -16.73 -4.84
N SER A 53 10.91 -17.76 -5.59
CA SER A 53 11.63 -18.13 -6.82
C SER A 53 11.39 -17.16 -7.98
N SER A 54 10.34 -16.34 -7.91
CA SER A 54 9.92 -15.45 -8.99
C SER A 54 10.35 -13.99 -8.75
N GLY A 55 11.07 -13.72 -7.66
CA GLY A 55 11.42 -12.37 -7.24
C GLY A 55 12.68 -12.32 -6.38
N VAL A 56 12.75 -11.32 -5.52
CA VAL A 56 13.88 -11.11 -4.60
C VAL A 56 13.39 -11.32 -3.17
N ALA A 57 13.98 -12.27 -2.47
CA ALA A 57 13.75 -12.46 -1.04
C ALA A 57 14.64 -11.51 -0.23
N LEU A 58 14.04 -10.74 0.68
CA LEU A 58 14.76 -9.84 1.58
C LEU A 58 15.13 -10.60 2.87
N ASN A 59 16.21 -11.39 2.83
CA ASN A 59 16.68 -12.21 3.96
C ASN A 59 17.35 -11.43 5.11
N ASN A 60 17.42 -10.10 4.99
CA ASN A 60 17.92 -9.19 6.03
C ASN A 60 16.92 -8.04 6.26
N TYR A 61 15.63 -8.36 6.26
CA TYR A 61 14.55 -7.42 6.56
C TYR A 61 14.03 -7.67 7.97
N HIS A 62 14.09 -6.65 8.82
CA HIS A 62 13.78 -6.74 10.25
C HIS A 62 12.76 -5.68 10.64
N GLY A 63 11.95 -5.99 11.66
CA GLY A 63 11.11 -4.98 12.31
C GLY A 63 11.96 -3.90 12.98
N VAL A 64 11.43 -2.68 13.04
CA VAL A 64 12.08 -1.53 13.67
C VAL A 64 11.79 -1.44 15.17
N THR A 65 10.61 -1.92 15.60
CA THR A 65 10.21 -1.98 17.01
C THR A 65 9.06 -2.99 17.18
N HIS A 66 8.56 -3.14 18.41
CA HIS A 66 7.37 -3.91 18.75
C HIS A 66 6.43 -3.02 19.56
N PRO A 67 5.10 -2.96 19.29
CA PRO A 67 4.25 -3.91 18.55
C PRO A 67 4.20 -3.71 17.01
N SER A 68 3.25 -4.35 16.32
CA SER A 68 3.17 -4.41 14.84
C SER A 68 2.99 -3.04 14.17
N GLN A 69 2.15 -2.15 14.73
CA GLN A 69 1.73 -0.92 14.08
C GLN A 69 2.88 0.01 13.63
N PRO A 70 3.88 0.31 14.48
CA PRO A 70 5.05 1.10 14.07
C PRO A 70 5.80 0.53 12.86
N ASN A 71 5.79 -0.79 12.65
CA ASN A 71 6.44 -1.42 11.48
C ASN A 71 5.72 -1.12 10.17
N TYR A 72 4.40 -0.92 10.21
CA TYR A 72 3.63 -0.50 9.04
C TYR A 72 3.95 0.95 8.64
N PHE A 73 4.14 1.82 9.63
CA PHE A 73 4.58 3.20 9.38
C PHE A 73 5.96 3.20 8.73
N ALA A 74 6.92 2.46 9.29
CA ALA A 74 8.27 2.37 8.73
C ALA A 74 8.29 1.80 7.31
N ALA A 75 7.47 0.80 7.00
CA ALA A 75 7.40 0.19 5.66
C ALA A 75 6.87 1.15 4.58
N ILE A 76 6.02 2.12 4.94
CA ILE A 76 5.38 3.04 3.99
C ILE A 76 6.08 4.41 3.98
N ALA A 77 6.40 4.96 5.14
CA ALA A 77 6.94 6.30 5.33
C ALA A 77 8.46 6.33 5.52
N GLY A 78 9.10 5.19 5.79
CA GLY A 78 10.55 5.10 6.07
C GLY A 78 10.96 5.49 7.49
N ASP A 79 10.00 5.77 8.37
CA ASP A 79 10.20 6.08 9.80
C ASP A 79 9.01 5.53 10.62
N TYR A 80 9.23 5.21 11.88
CA TYR A 80 8.17 4.83 12.83
C TYR A 80 7.81 5.95 13.81
N PHE A 81 8.41 7.13 13.64
CA PHE A 81 8.09 8.38 14.36
C PHE A 81 8.22 8.26 15.89
N ASP A 82 9.15 7.42 16.34
CA ASP A 82 9.35 7.08 17.75
C ASP A 82 8.12 6.50 18.47
N TYR A 83 7.13 5.99 17.74
CA TYR A 83 6.01 5.24 18.32
C TYR A 83 6.43 3.80 18.65
N ASP A 84 6.22 3.37 19.89
CA ASP A 84 6.57 2.05 20.40
C ASP A 84 5.37 1.29 20.99
N ASP A 85 4.15 1.70 20.60
CA ASP A 85 2.89 1.06 21.01
C ASP A 85 1.91 0.89 19.83
N ASP A 86 0.68 0.46 20.13
CA ASP A 86 -0.41 0.27 19.16
C ASP A 86 -1.59 1.23 19.42
N SER A 87 -1.29 2.40 19.99
CA SER A 87 -2.28 3.45 20.21
C SER A 87 -2.75 4.05 18.89
N ALA A 88 -3.87 4.76 18.89
CA ALA A 88 -4.35 5.44 17.69
C ALA A 88 -3.58 6.76 17.48
N TYR A 89 -2.84 6.85 16.37
CA TYR A 89 -2.10 8.06 15.99
C TYR A 89 -2.67 8.71 14.74
N ASN A 90 -2.72 10.05 14.76
CA ASN A 90 -2.98 10.86 13.59
C ASN A 90 -1.64 11.47 13.13
N LEU A 91 -1.13 10.97 12.01
CA LEU A 91 0.03 11.56 11.35
C LEU A 91 -0.41 12.85 10.65
N ASP A 92 0.06 13.99 11.16
CA ASP A 92 -0.02 15.31 10.56
C ASP A 92 1.15 15.52 9.58
N THR A 93 0.95 16.36 8.57
CA THR A 93 2.01 16.94 7.72
C THR A 93 3.19 17.58 8.46
N SER A 94 3.08 17.90 9.76
CA SER A 94 4.17 18.46 10.58
C SER A 94 5.21 17.41 11.04
N TYR A 95 4.93 16.12 10.88
CA TYR A 95 5.92 15.08 11.13
C TYR A 95 6.96 15.07 10.00
N GLU A 96 8.12 15.66 10.26
CA GLU A 96 9.31 15.42 9.45
C GLU A 96 9.76 13.98 9.68
N THR A 97 9.91 13.19 8.61
CA THR A 97 10.59 11.90 8.68
C THR A 97 12.02 12.14 9.14
N THR A 98 12.34 11.72 10.36
CA THR A 98 13.68 11.83 10.94
C THR A 98 14.53 10.66 10.51
N PHE A 99 14.65 10.44 9.21
CA PHE A 99 15.72 9.62 8.68
C PHE A 99 17.05 10.34 8.99
N TRP A 100 17.67 10.00 10.12
CA TRP A 100 18.92 10.57 10.69
C TRP A 100 18.81 11.80 11.61
N ARG A 101 18.08 11.73 12.74
CA ARG A 101 18.54 12.47 13.93
C ARG A 101 19.47 11.58 14.76
N PRO A 102 20.76 11.96 14.95
CA PRO A 102 21.63 11.26 15.88
C PRO A 102 21.01 11.35 17.27
N ARG A 103 20.78 10.21 17.92
CA ARG A 103 20.47 10.19 19.35
C ARG A 103 21.72 10.72 20.09
N GLY A 104 21.57 11.89 20.71
CA GLY A 104 22.57 12.46 21.62
C GLY A 104 22.58 11.73 22.96
#